data_AF-A0A6C0DZM0-F1
#
_entry.id   AF-A0A6C0DZM0-F1
#
_cell.length_a   1.000
_cell.length_b   1.000
_cell.length_c   1.000
_cell.angle_alpha   90.00
_cell.angle_beta   90.00
_cell.angle_gamma   90.00
#
_symmetry.space_group_name_H-M   'P 1'
#
loop_
_entity.id
_entity.type
_entity.pdbx_description
1 polymer ?
#
loop_
_entity_poly.entity_id
_entity_poly.type
_entity_poly.pdbx_seq_one_letter_code
_entity_poly.pdbx_strand_id
1 'polypeptide(L)'
;MNKKEPQVKYIQINNKSTELRLKNDGYVRPEKTATELLTPEEIELRLRNYEQVDINEIEKLSNPTRIQYFEIATNDDGEDIYRYRQGGILIINKYPDYLVLEGKNSKTFCVQIKKHVFYKEKDYDKLKKEYEDIIIKKNRIIEEQKYIIEQFQKKTKIKQ
;
A
#
# COMPACT_ATOMS: atom_id res chain seq x y z
N MET A 1 47.48 -19.50 -42.33
CA MET A 1 46.27 -19.88 -41.58
C MET A 1 45.40 -18.63 -41.39
N ASN A 2 44.40 -18.42 -42.25
CA ASN A 2 43.43 -17.31 -42.10
C ASN A 2 42.10 -17.90 -41.62
N LYS A 3 41.74 -17.66 -40.36
CA LYS A 3 40.44 -18.01 -39.81
C LYS A 3 39.41 -17.00 -40.35
N LYS A 4 38.46 -17.46 -41.14
CA LYS A 4 37.27 -16.67 -41.52
C LYS A 4 36.30 -16.68 -40.35
N GLU A 5 36.01 -15.50 -39.80
CA GLU A 5 34.92 -15.36 -38.83
C GLU A 5 33.57 -15.52 -39.52
N PRO A 6 32.59 -16.20 -38.89
CA PRO A 6 31.26 -16.35 -39.46
C PRO A 6 30.50 -15.02 -39.40
N GLN A 7 30.05 -14.53 -40.56
CA GLN A 7 29.17 -13.36 -40.61
C GLN A 7 27.80 -13.73 -40.05
N VAL A 8 27.46 -13.18 -38.89
CA VAL A 8 26.14 -13.30 -38.28
C VAL A 8 25.18 -12.36 -39.01
N LYS A 9 24.21 -12.92 -39.74
CA LYS A 9 23.11 -12.14 -40.33
C LYS A 9 22.12 -11.78 -39.23
N TYR A 10 22.01 -10.50 -38.92
CA TYR A 10 20.92 -9.99 -38.09
C TYR A 10 19.61 -10.11 -38.86
N ILE A 11 18.64 -10.85 -38.29
CA ILE A 11 17.28 -10.86 -38.77
C ILE A 11 16.67 -9.50 -38.43
N GLN A 12 16.34 -8.70 -39.44
CA GLN A 12 15.53 -7.51 -39.22
C GLN A 12 14.12 -7.97 -38.84
N ILE A 13 13.83 -7.94 -37.54
CA ILE A 13 12.47 -8.13 -37.05
C ILE A 13 11.71 -6.85 -37.39
N ASN A 14 10.91 -6.89 -38.46
CA ASN A 14 9.90 -5.88 -38.73
C ASN A 14 8.79 -5.97 -37.66
N ASN A 15 9.07 -5.45 -36.47
CA ASN A 15 8.02 -5.13 -35.52
C ASN A 15 7.24 -3.93 -36.07
N LYS A 16 6.23 -4.21 -36.90
CA LYS A 16 5.04 -3.35 -36.92
C LYS A 16 4.35 -3.52 -35.57
N SER A 17 4.96 -3.01 -34.50
CA SER A 17 4.22 -2.65 -33.32
C SER A 17 3.26 -1.56 -33.78
N THR A 18 1.98 -1.87 -33.85
CA THR A 18 0.93 -0.88 -33.69
C THR A 18 1.13 -0.27 -32.31
N GLU A 19 2.10 0.63 -32.20
CA GLU A 19 2.24 1.55 -31.09
C GLU A 19 0.98 2.43 -31.11
N LEU A 20 -0.07 1.95 -30.46
CA LEU A 20 -1.02 2.82 -29.77
C LEU A 20 -0.22 3.53 -28.67
N ARG A 21 0.65 4.46 -29.08
CA ARG A 21 1.16 5.48 -28.19
C ARG A 21 -0.07 6.16 -27.61
N LEU A 22 -0.16 6.21 -26.28
CA LEU A 22 -1.14 7.00 -25.50
C LEU A 22 -1.12 8.51 -25.82
N LYS A 23 -0.44 8.95 -26.89
CA LYS A 23 -0.22 10.35 -27.22
C LYS A 23 -1.42 11.01 -27.91
N ASN A 24 -2.44 10.26 -28.32
CA ASN A 24 -3.55 10.79 -29.13
C ASN A 24 -4.92 10.22 -28.71
N ASP A 25 -5.15 10.06 -27.41
CA ASP A 25 -6.46 9.64 -26.88
C ASP A 25 -7.44 10.82 -26.69
N GLY A 26 -7.02 12.05 -27.03
CA GLY A 26 -7.82 13.25 -26.80
C GLY A 26 -8.07 13.54 -25.32
N TYR A 27 -7.31 12.92 -24.41
CA TYR A 27 -7.49 13.10 -22.98
C TYR A 27 -7.06 14.52 -22.58
N VAL A 28 -8.05 15.33 -22.22
CA VAL A 28 -7.83 16.62 -21.55
C VAL A 28 -7.84 16.36 -20.06
N ARG A 29 -6.69 16.55 -19.40
CA ARG A 29 -6.61 16.44 -17.94
C ARG A 29 -7.50 17.53 -17.30
N PRO A 30 -8.44 17.17 -16.42
CA PRO A 30 -9.24 18.17 -15.71
C PRO A 30 -8.37 19.00 -14.78
N GLU A 31 -8.77 20.27 -14.53
CA GLU A 31 -8.05 21.21 -13.67
C GLU A 31 -7.87 20.68 -12.24
N LYS A 32 -8.88 19.97 -11.73
CA LYS A 32 -8.82 19.27 -10.44
C LYS A 32 -9.18 17.81 -10.65
N THR A 33 -8.34 16.93 -10.15
CA THR A 33 -8.58 15.49 -10.09
C THR A 33 -9.39 15.14 -8.86
N ALA A 34 -10.15 14.03 -8.90
CA ALA A 34 -10.99 13.61 -7.77
C ALA A 34 -10.19 13.42 -6.46
N THR A 35 -8.91 13.07 -6.57
CA THR A 35 -7.98 12.96 -5.42
C THR A 35 -7.58 14.31 -4.83
N GLU A 36 -7.57 15.38 -5.62
CA GLU A 36 -7.23 16.75 -5.16
C GLU A 36 -8.42 17.43 -4.48
N LEU A 37 -9.63 16.90 -4.65
CA LEU A 37 -10.83 17.38 -3.97
C LEU A 37 -11.03 16.75 -2.58
N LEU A 38 -10.18 15.81 -2.19
CA LEU A 38 -10.32 15.10 -0.92
C LEU A 38 -9.91 15.99 0.25
N THR A 39 -10.74 16.00 1.29
CA THR A 39 -10.37 16.67 2.54
C THR A 39 -9.36 15.81 3.32
N PRO A 40 -8.58 16.40 4.24
CA PRO A 40 -7.70 15.64 5.12
C PRO A 40 -8.41 14.52 5.88
N GLU A 41 -9.63 14.76 6.35
CA GLU A 41 -10.47 13.78 7.05
C GLU A 41 -10.83 12.58 6.17
N GLU A 42 -11.13 12.83 4.89
CA GLU A 42 -11.43 11.77 3.93
C GLU A 42 -10.19 10.96 3.54
N ILE A 43 -9.01 11.58 3.56
CA ILE A 43 -7.73 10.90 3.33
C ILE A 43 -7.41 10.01 4.53
N GLU A 44 -7.58 10.52 5.75
CA GLU A 44 -7.41 9.76 6.99
C GLU A 44 -8.34 8.53 7.02
N LEU A 45 -9.61 8.71 6.64
CA LEU A 45 -10.57 7.61 6.57
C LEU A 45 -10.13 6.53 5.58
N ARG A 46 -9.56 6.91 4.43
CA ARG A 46 -9.02 5.97 3.42
C ARG A 46 -7.76 5.25 3.90
N LEU A 47 -6.96 5.89 4.75
CA LEU A 47 -5.73 5.35 5.31
C LEU A 47 -5.91 4.58 6.63
N ARG A 48 -7.12 4.56 7.23
CA ARG A 48 -7.43 3.83 8.47
C ARG A 48 -6.88 2.40 8.52
N ASN A 49 -7.07 1.67 7.42
CA ASN A 49 -6.67 0.26 7.30
C ASN A 49 -5.28 0.10 6.68
N TYR A 50 -4.51 1.17 6.61
CA TYR A 50 -3.16 1.16 6.07
C TYR A 50 -2.16 1.50 7.18
N GLU A 51 -0.94 1.04 6.98
CA GLU A 51 0.21 1.42 7.80
C GLU A 51 1.29 2.02 6.90
N GLN A 52 1.94 3.07 7.40
CA GLN A 52 3.05 3.70 6.69
C GLN A 52 4.22 2.70 6.59
N VAL A 53 4.86 2.66 5.44
CA VAL A 53 6.00 1.78 5.16
C VAL A 53 7.29 2.59 5.26
N ASP A 54 8.20 2.15 6.12
CA ASP A 54 9.54 2.72 6.19
C ASP A 54 10.33 2.42 4.92
N ILE A 55 11.20 3.35 4.50
CA ILE A 55 11.99 3.21 3.26
C ILE A 55 12.80 1.91 3.21
N ASN A 56 13.28 1.44 4.36
CA ASN A 56 14.06 0.20 4.50
C ASN A 56 13.20 -1.07 4.43
N GLU A 57 11.88 -0.94 4.64
CA GLU A 57 10.94 -2.04 4.56
C GLU A 57 10.31 -2.19 3.17
N ILE A 58 10.45 -1.19 2.30
CA ILE A 58 9.94 -1.23 0.92
C ILE A 58 10.54 -2.42 0.16
N GLU A 59 11.82 -2.73 0.36
CA GLU A 59 12.47 -3.89 -0.27
C GLU A 59 11.77 -5.22 0.08
N LYS A 60 11.21 -5.32 1.29
CA LYS A 60 10.57 -6.54 1.82
C LYS A 60 9.10 -6.66 1.43
N LEU A 61 8.53 -5.68 0.73
CA LEU A 61 7.15 -5.74 0.29
C LEU A 61 6.96 -6.89 -0.71
N SER A 62 6.14 -7.85 -0.32
CA SER A 62 5.74 -8.99 -1.16
C SER A 62 4.45 -8.70 -1.93
N ASN A 63 4.26 -9.40 -3.05
CA ASN A 63 3.06 -9.28 -3.88
C ASN A 63 2.07 -10.41 -3.56
N PRO A 64 0.75 -10.18 -3.66
CA PRO A 64 0.08 -8.90 -3.93
C PRO A 64 -0.09 -8.06 -2.64
N THR A 65 0.29 -6.79 -2.67
CA THR A 65 0.04 -5.85 -1.57
C THR A 65 -0.60 -4.58 -2.10
N ARG A 66 -1.68 -4.11 -1.48
CA ARG A 66 -2.31 -2.85 -1.87
C ARG A 66 -1.55 -1.67 -1.29
N ILE A 67 -1.17 -0.73 -2.14
CA ILE A 67 -0.34 0.42 -1.81
C ILE A 67 -1.12 1.71 -2.09
N GLN A 68 -1.17 2.59 -1.10
CA GLN A 68 -1.48 4.01 -1.26
C GLN A 68 -0.23 4.82 -1.01
N TYR A 69 -0.14 6.05 -1.51
CA TYR A 69 1.06 6.86 -1.31
C TYR A 69 0.80 8.35 -1.43
N PHE A 70 1.71 9.14 -0.87
CA PHE A 70 1.82 10.57 -1.15
C PHE A 70 2.99 10.83 -2.07
N GLU A 71 2.75 11.64 -3.09
CA GLU A 71 3.78 12.22 -3.94
C GLU A 71 4.29 13.51 -3.31
N ILE A 72 5.60 13.60 -3.13
CA ILE A 72 6.28 14.78 -2.60
C ILE A 72 6.67 15.65 -3.81
N ALA A 73 6.07 16.83 -3.90
CA ALA A 73 6.36 17.85 -4.90
C ALA A 73 6.80 19.14 -4.21
N THR A 74 7.75 19.86 -4.78
CA THR A 74 8.19 21.14 -4.22
C THR A 74 7.37 22.28 -4.85
N ASN A 75 6.91 23.24 -4.04
CA ASN A 75 6.26 24.46 -4.53
C ASN A 75 7.30 25.49 -5.02
N ASP A 76 6.82 26.61 -5.55
CA ASP A 76 7.68 27.69 -6.05
C ASP A 76 8.52 28.35 -4.93
N ASP A 77 8.06 28.25 -3.68
CA ASP A 77 8.72 28.77 -2.48
C ASP A 77 9.75 27.79 -1.88
N GLY A 78 9.92 26.60 -2.47
CA GLY A 78 10.85 25.58 -1.99
C GLY A 78 10.33 24.66 -0.89
N GLU A 79 9.04 24.75 -0.53
CA GLU A 79 8.40 23.89 0.47
C GLU A 79 7.82 22.61 -0.14
N ASP A 80 7.81 21.53 0.64
CA ASP A 80 7.26 20.24 0.23
C ASP A 80 5.73 20.23 0.33
N ILE A 81 5.08 19.96 -0.80
CA ILE A 81 3.66 19.66 -0.95
C ILE A 81 3.48 18.16 -1.08
N TYR A 82 2.58 17.62 -0.26
CA TYR A 82 2.20 16.21 -0.29
C TYR A 82 0.90 16.03 -1.05
N ARG A 83 0.94 15.28 -2.15
CA ARG A 83 -0.23 14.96 -2.98
C ARG A 83 -0.64 13.51 -2.77
N TYR A 84 -1.81 13.30 -2.18
CA TYR A 84 -2.34 11.95 -1.97
C TYR A 84 -2.67 11.26 -3.30
N ARG A 85 -2.27 10.00 -3.42
CA ARG A 85 -2.58 9.11 -4.55
C ARG A 85 -3.17 7.81 -4.02
N GLN A 86 -4.30 7.41 -4.62
CA GLN A 86 -5.00 6.15 -4.27
C GLN A 86 -4.15 4.89 -4.56
N GLY A 87 -3.12 5.00 -5.41
CA GLY A 87 -2.21 3.91 -5.72
C GLY A 87 -2.87 2.71 -6.40
N GLY A 88 -2.46 1.49 -6.02
CA GLY A 88 -2.80 0.25 -6.72
C GLY A 88 -2.25 -0.99 -6.02
N ILE A 89 -2.34 -2.14 -6.68
CA ILE A 89 -1.81 -3.41 -6.16
C ILE A 89 -0.36 -3.57 -6.64
N LEU A 90 0.57 -3.79 -5.73
CA LEU A 90 1.97 -4.05 -6.05
C LEU A 90 2.10 -5.38 -6.80
N ILE A 91 2.64 -5.30 -8.01
CA ILE A 91 2.87 -6.44 -8.90
C ILE A 91 4.35 -6.70 -9.15
N ILE A 92 5.19 -5.67 -9.07
CA ILE A 92 6.65 -5.79 -9.20
C ILE A 92 7.31 -4.79 -8.26
N ASN A 93 8.22 -5.28 -7.43
CA ASN A 93 9.09 -4.46 -6.60
C ASN A 93 10.46 -4.33 -7.27
N LYS A 94 10.85 -3.10 -7.65
CA LYS A 94 12.16 -2.77 -8.23
C LYS A 94 12.92 -1.79 -7.33
N TYR A 95 12.85 -2.02 -6.02
CA TYR A 95 13.66 -1.30 -5.05
C TYR A 95 15.15 -1.25 -5.47
N PRO A 96 15.84 -0.10 -5.35
CA PRO A 96 15.41 1.15 -4.72
C PRO A 96 14.78 2.17 -5.68
N ASP A 97 14.54 1.81 -6.94
CA ASP A 97 14.20 2.80 -7.97
C ASP A 97 12.70 3.06 -8.02
N TYR A 98 11.90 2.02 -8.27
CA TYR A 98 10.47 2.15 -8.49
C TYR A 98 9.67 0.92 -8.08
N LEU A 99 8.37 1.10 -7.93
CA LEU A 99 7.37 0.06 -7.79
C LEU A 99 6.49 0.04 -9.03
N VAL A 100 6.05 -1.14 -9.47
CA VAL A 100 5.01 -1.28 -10.50
C VAL A 100 3.71 -1.65 -9.81
N LEU A 101 2.70 -0.81 -9.99
CA LEU A 101 1.38 -0.97 -9.42
C LEU A 101 0.37 -1.29 -10.52
N GLU A 102 -0.57 -2.18 -10.23
CA GLU A 102 -1.76 -2.42 -11.03
C GLU A 102 -2.92 -1.56 -10.53
N GLY A 103 -3.46 -0.72 -11.41
CA GLY A 103 -4.63 0.11 -11.17
C GLY A 103 -5.92 -0.53 -11.68
N LYS A 104 -6.91 0.31 -11.99
CA LYS A 104 -8.18 -0.15 -12.57
C LYS A 104 -7.98 -0.74 -13.96
N ASN A 105 -8.77 -1.78 -14.29
CA ASN A 105 -8.76 -2.47 -15.58
C ASN A 105 -7.40 -3.07 -15.96
N SER A 106 -6.64 -3.56 -14.96
CA SER A 106 -5.31 -4.16 -15.12
C SER A 106 -4.28 -3.28 -15.85
N LYS A 107 -4.52 -1.96 -15.86
CA LYS A 107 -3.53 -0.99 -16.33
C LYS A 107 -2.45 -0.85 -15.28
N THR A 108 -1.21 -0.97 -15.70
CA THR A 108 -0.05 -0.86 -14.82
C THR A 108 0.61 0.50 -14.96
N PHE A 109 1.21 0.98 -13.87
CA PHE A 109 1.99 2.21 -13.86
C PHE A 109 3.14 2.10 -12.87
N CYS A 110 4.20 2.88 -13.10
CA CYS A 110 5.38 2.89 -12.24
C CYS A 110 5.35 4.08 -11.28
N VAL A 111 5.79 3.87 -10.04
CA VAL A 111 5.90 4.90 -9.00
C VAL A 111 7.33 4.91 -8.48
N GLN A 112 7.97 6.08 -8.48
CA GLN A 112 9.36 6.24 -8.02
C GLN A 112 9.45 6.12 -6.51
N ILE A 113 10.43 5.43 -5.95
CA ILE A 113 10.50 5.26 -4.48
C ILE A 113 10.96 6.54 -3.77
N LYS A 114 11.93 7.26 -4.34
CA LYS A 114 12.62 8.38 -3.66
C LYS A 114 11.78 9.62 -3.35
N LYS A 115 10.67 9.84 -4.06
CA LYS A 115 9.83 11.04 -3.94
C LYS A 115 8.43 10.75 -3.38
N HIS A 116 8.27 9.62 -2.69
CA HIS A 116 6.97 9.19 -2.23
C HIS A 116 7.01 8.61 -0.83
N VAL A 117 5.93 8.81 -0.09
CA VAL A 117 5.66 8.16 1.20
C VAL A 117 4.63 7.07 0.95
N PHE A 118 4.97 5.82 1.26
CA PHE A 118 4.11 4.67 0.96
C PHE A 118 3.33 4.19 2.18
N TYR A 119 2.15 3.67 1.93
CA TYR A 119 1.25 3.06 2.89
C TYR A 119 0.80 1.71 2.34
N LYS A 120 0.92 0.64 3.12
CA LYS A 120 0.45 -0.70 2.75
C LYS A 120 -0.81 -1.06 3.52
N GLU A 121 -1.71 -1.79 2.88
CA GLU A 121 -2.90 -2.32 3.55
C GLU A 121 -2.48 -3.29 4.67
N LYS A 122 -3.10 -3.14 5.84
CA LYS A 122 -2.86 -4.00 7.00
C LYS A 122 -3.29 -5.43 6.67
N ASP A 123 -2.53 -6.39 7.18
CA ASP A 123 -2.91 -7.80 7.12
C ASP A 123 -4.11 -8.07 8.04
N TYR A 124 -5.28 -8.31 7.45
CA TYR A 124 -6.52 -8.56 8.18
C TYR A 124 -6.47 -9.87 8.98
N ASP A 125 -5.74 -10.88 8.53
CA ASP A 125 -5.64 -12.15 9.26
C ASP A 125 -4.80 -11.95 10.53
N LYS A 126 -3.71 -11.19 10.42
CA LYS A 126 -2.93 -10.75 11.58
C LYS A 126 -3.77 -9.92 12.54
N LEU A 127 -4.52 -8.93 12.02
CA LEU A 127 -5.37 -8.06 12.82
C LEU A 127 -6.47 -8.86 13.55
N LYS A 128 -7.12 -9.80 12.85
CA LYS A 128 -8.14 -10.68 13.41
C LYS A 128 -7.56 -11.49 14.57
N LYS A 129 -6.38 -12.08 14.38
CA LYS A 129 -5.70 -12.85 15.42
C LYS A 129 -5.38 -12.01 16.65
N GLU A 130 -4.89 -10.78 16.46
CA GLU A 130 -4.65 -9.85 17.56
C GLU A 130 -5.93 -9.53 18.35
N TYR A 131 -7.06 -9.35 17.66
CA TYR A 131 -8.36 -9.15 18.32
C TYR A 131 -8.84 -10.39 19.07
N GLU A 132 -8.69 -11.59 18.49
CA GLU A 132 -9.03 -12.85 19.15
C GLU A 132 -8.22 -13.03 20.44
N ASP A 133 -6.92 -12.74 20.43
CA ASP A 133 -6.06 -12.79 21.61
C ASP A 133 -6.50 -11.80 22.70
N ILE A 134 -6.91 -10.59 22.31
CA ILE A 134 -7.46 -9.58 23.24
C ILE A 134 -8.76 -10.06 23.88
N ILE A 135 -9.67 -10.64 23.08
CA ILE A 135 -10.95 -11.16 23.56
C ILE A 135 -10.72 -12.30 24.57
N ILE A 136 -9.82 -13.23 24.26
CA ILE A 136 -9.48 -14.35 25.16
C ILE A 136 -8.95 -13.82 26.49
N LYS A 137 -8.01 -12.87 26.46
CA LYS A 137 -7.46 -12.25 27.68
C LYS A 137 -8.53 -11.54 28.50
N LYS A 138 -9.40 -10.75 27.86
CA LYS A 138 -10.49 -10.03 28.53
C LYS A 138 -11.50 -10.99 29.15
N ASN A 139 -11.88 -12.06 28.45
CA ASN A 139 -12.81 -13.06 28.97
C ASN A 139 -12.23 -13.76 30.20
N ARG A 140 -10.93 -14.10 30.19
CA ARG A 140 -10.27 -14.67 31.37
C ARG A 140 -10.35 -13.74 32.58
N ILE A 141 -10.03 -12.45 32.40
CA ILE A 141 -10.13 -11.45 33.48
C ILE A 141 -11.56 -11.32 34.00
N ILE A 142 -12.55 -11.33 33.11
CA ILE A 142 -13.97 -11.28 33.48
C ILE A 142 -14.34 -12.49 34.34
N GLU A 143 -13.92 -13.69 33.98
CA GLU A 143 -14.19 -14.91 34.77
C GLU A 143 -13.48 -14.87 36.14
N GLU A 144 -12.24 -14.42 36.20
CA GLU A 144 -11.51 -14.21 37.46
C GLU A 144 -12.24 -13.20 38.37
N GLN A 145 -12.72 -12.08 37.80
CA GLN A 145 -13.48 -11.07 38.53
C GLN A 145 -14.83 -11.59 39.01
N LYS A 146 -15.58 -12.33 38.17
CA LYS A 146 -16.84 -12.98 38.56
C LYS A 146 -16.64 -13.93 39.73
N TYR A 147 -15.61 -14.77 39.68
CA TYR A 147 -15.28 -15.68 40.76
C TYR A 147 -15.01 -14.93 42.08
N ILE A 148 -14.21 -13.86 42.03
CA ILE A 148 -13.93 -13.03 43.22
C ILE A 148 -15.22 -12.43 43.79
N ILE A 149 -16.10 -11.90 42.94
CA ILE A 149 -17.40 -11.34 43.35
C ILE A 149 -18.26 -12.40 44.05
N GLU A 150 -18.34 -13.62 43.51
CA GLU A 150 -19.08 -14.72 44.13
C GLU A 150 -18.53 -15.08 45.51
N GLN A 151 -17.21 -15.14 45.66
CA GLN A 151 -16.57 -15.42 46.95
C GLN A 151 -16.86 -14.34 47.99
N PHE A 152 -16.84 -13.06 47.59
CA PHE A 152 -17.21 -11.97 48.48
C PHE A 152 -18.68 -12.02 48.89
N GLN A 153 -19.60 -12.26 47.95
CA GLN A 153 -21.04 -12.38 48.23
C GLN A 153 -21.36 -13.52 49.19
N LYS A 154 -20.70 -14.67 49.05
CA LYS A 154 -20.83 -15.79 50.02
C LYS A 154 -20.39 -15.37 51.42
N LYS A 155 -19.26 -14.65 51.53
CA LYS A 155 -18.75 -14.17 52.82
C LYS A 155 -19.65 -13.13 53.49
N THR A 156 -20.28 -12.23 52.73
CA THR A 156 -21.22 -11.25 53.30
C THR A 156 -22.52 -11.90 53.77
N LYS A 157 -23.05 -12.90 53.06
CA LYS A 157 -24.24 -13.65 53.49
C LYS A 157 -24.06 -14.45 54.78
N ILE A 158 -22.83 -14.85 55.11
CA ILE A 158 -22.52 -15.59 56.35
C ILE A 158 -22.42 -14.65 57.58
N LYS A 159 -22.27 -13.33 57.35
CA LYS A 159 -22.11 -12.32 58.42
C LYS A 159 -23.40 -11.59 58.79
N GLN A 160 -24.51 -11.83 58.10
CA GLN A 160 -25.85 -11.30 58.41
C GLN A 160 -26.70 -12.40 59.04
#